data_AF-A0A399HEZ4-F1
#
_entry.id   AF-A0A399HEZ4-F1
#
_cell.length_a   1.000
_cell.length_b   1.000
_cell.length_c   1.000
_cell.angle_alpha   90.00
_cell.angle_beta   90.00
_cell.angle_gamma   90.00
#
_symmetry.space_group_name_H-M   'P 1'
#
loop_
_entity.id
_entity.type
_entity.pdbx_description
1 polymer ?
#
loop_
_entity_poly.entity_id
_entity_poly.type
_entity_poly.pdbx_seq_one_letter_code
_entity_poly.pdbx_strand_id
1 'polypeptide(L)'
;MRLASYLFEGTERWGFVVEPSDGTAWVIEPGRAEAFLTTYASIPSSGIVATRPRFLGDAWPGTLTEFLALEDTGLGELSRLVAHVERFVEQTDATLLPRAGHRVDEVELLAPVPRPRLYWGLVTNSPSFVRNRPNINNLNLFPLGHQRPQGAAIGPGEPVTMKHGHHLPHMAYNVELAVVIGKAGRDIPLDRAMDHVAGYTVVNDTSGSYYYRAVPGNIENGYGLPEQYNDWLYQATASWGGKKADTLSPMGPYLVTKDEVADPYNLLMYTRQSGRTRDRAHTAASLLGIERVIHWYTSFASLYPGDVIHFGTMGVDGLPVFPDDSADPGTRLEVEIEHVGTLVNPVRIVGGTARPRVPMESHPSYAIRELATSEARRVNAPDDWAVDSARHFYTSFGNDRVAREAAGLAELEVPRFLNGPASSLAASGSRVEVPARAGDIIVSIELAAVVAELAADVEDGRSVVLGYTPVVALCDLSFADAVVEPARAGERGITAVYGRWADGFNIVGEHLVALDAHDWRERAMTLTIGDRVVHGTTSQYVAGPEELVTTISSMITLFPGDVITLGATATRLRISREEYEHGLVVGGEIEGLGTVQALLSPRNQQS
;
A
#
# COMPACT_ATOMS: atom_id res chain seq x y z
N MET A 1 1.40 -23.42 -7.68
CA MET A 1 2.39 -22.85 -8.59
C MET A 1 3.15 -21.69 -7.94
N ARG A 2 4.41 -21.45 -8.33
CA ARG A 2 5.19 -20.25 -8.00
C ARG A 2 5.11 -19.26 -9.17
N LEU A 3 4.65 -18.03 -8.95
CA LEU A 3 4.51 -17.00 -9.99
C LEU A 3 5.49 -15.85 -9.75
N ALA A 4 6.11 -15.34 -10.82
CA ALA A 4 7.12 -14.30 -10.75
C ALA A 4 6.81 -13.17 -11.73
N SER A 5 6.99 -11.94 -11.28
CA SER A 5 7.14 -10.76 -12.13
C SER A 5 8.64 -10.49 -12.29
N TYR A 6 9.11 -10.19 -13.49
CA TYR A 6 10.54 -9.99 -13.76
C TYR A 6 10.76 -9.02 -14.91
N LEU A 7 11.99 -8.50 -15.00
CA LEU A 7 12.44 -7.74 -16.17
C LEU A 7 13.33 -8.59 -17.06
N PHE A 8 13.07 -8.50 -18.35
CA PHE A 8 13.95 -9.01 -19.39
C PHE A 8 14.04 -7.96 -20.50
N GLU A 9 15.26 -7.55 -20.82
CA GLU A 9 15.55 -6.50 -21.82
C GLU A 9 14.77 -5.19 -21.53
N GLY A 10 14.62 -4.84 -20.25
CA GLY A 10 13.93 -3.61 -19.81
C GLY A 10 12.40 -3.66 -19.86
N THR A 11 11.81 -4.78 -20.27
CA THR A 11 10.35 -4.96 -20.33
C THR A 11 9.89 -5.84 -19.16
N GLU A 12 8.85 -5.42 -18.44
CA GLU A 12 8.19 -6.27 -17.44
C GLU A 12 7.51 -7.44 -18.14
N ARG A 13 7.71 -8.61 -17.57
CA ARG A 13 7.04 -9.85 -17.95
C ARG A 13 6.65 -10.61 -16.69
N TRP A 14 5.87 -11.66 -16.87
CA TRP A 14 5.54 -12.58 -15.80
C TRP A 14 5.53 -14.02 -16.28
N GLY A 15 5.62 -14.95 -15.33
CA GLY A 15 5.53 -16.37 -15.62
C GLY A 15 5.41 -17.24 -14.38
N PHE A 16 5.29 -18.54 -14.61
CA PHE A 16 5.34 -19.56 -13.55
C PHE A 16 6.72 -20.20 -13.50
N VAL A 17 7.18 -20.55 -12.30
CA VAL A 17 8.51 -21.12 -12.08
C VAL A 17 8.47 -22.64 -12.13
N VAL A 18 9.25 -23.22 -13.05
CA VAL A 18 9.49 -24.66 -13.17
C VAL A 18 10.94 -24.96 -12.81
N GLU A 19 11.18 -26.08 -12.14
CA GLU A 19 12.51 -26.51 -11.72
C GLU A 19 12.73 -27.96 -12.17
N PRO A 20 13.43 -28.19 -13.30
CA PRO A 20 13.74 -29.52 -13.80
C PRO A 20 14.63 -30.30 -12.83
N SER A 21 14.88 -31.57 -13.12
CA SER A 21 15.68 -32.47 -12.27
C SER A 21 17.13 -32.03 -12.05
N ASP A 22 17.64 -31.08 -12.83
CA ASP A 22 18.97 -30.50 -12.66
C ASP A 22 19.03 -29.38 -11.59
N GLY A 23 17.87 -28.97 -11.05
CA GLY A 23 17.74 -27.96 -10.01
C GLY A 23 17.79 -26.51 -10.54
N THR A 24 17.82 -26.29 -11.85
CA THR A 24 17.84 -24.94 -12.41
C THR A 24 16.42 -24.37 -12.44
N ALA A 25 16.16 -23.29 -11.71
CA ALA A 25 14.84 -22.64 -11.76
C ALA A 25 14.68 -21.82 -13.06
N TRP A 26 13.56 -22.01 -13.76
CA TRP A 26 13.15 -21.27 -14.96
C TRP A 26 11.83 -20.56 -14.73
N VAL A 27 11.72 -19.30 -15.13
CA VAL A 27 10.44 -18.59 -15.24
C VAL A 27 9.90 -18.74 -16.66
N ILE A 28 8.71 -19.30 -16.80
CA ILE A 28 8.09 -19.66 -18.08
C ILE A 28 6.92 -18.72 -18.38
N GLU A 29 6.96 -18.05 -19.53
CA GLU A 29 5.89 -17.18 -20.01
C GLU A 29 4.72 -18.04 -20.57
N PRO A 30 3.49 -17.92 -20.03
CA PRO A 30 2.37 -18.78 -20.41
C PRO A 30 2.07 -18.80 -21.91
N GLY A 31 1.99 -17.63 -22.54
CA GLY A 31 1.71 -17.53 -23.98
C GLY A 31 2.79 -18.15 -24.85
N ARG A 32 4.07 -18.03 -24.47
CA ARG A 32 5.16 -18.65 -25.23
C ARG A 32 5.18 -20.16 -25.05
N ALA A 33 4.89 -20.66 -23.85
CA ALA A 33 4.79 -22.08 -23.58
C ALA A 33 3.63 -22.72 -24.38
N GLU A 34 2.46 -22.09 -24.38
CA GLU A 34 1.32 -22.54 -25.18
C GLU A 34 1.63 -22.54 -26.68
N ALA A 35 2.25 -21.48 -27.21
CA ALA A 35 2.64 -21.39 -28.61
C ALA A 35 3.65 -22.49 -28.99
N PHE A 36 4.62 -22.76 -28.13
CA PHE A 36 5.58 -23.84 -28.31
C PHE A 36 4.88 -25.20 -28.34
N LEU A 37 4.04 -25.51 -27.35
CA LEU A 37 3.32 -26.78 -27.25
C LEU A 37 2.38 -27.00 -28.44
N THR A 38 1.70 -25.94 -28.89
CA THR A 38 0.84 -25.97 -30.08
C THR A 38 1.64 -26.31 -31.33
N THR A 39 2.81 -25.68 -31.49
CA THR A 39 3.73 -25.96 -32.61
C THR A 39 4.28 -27.38 -32.53
N TYR A 40 4.71 -27.84 -31.35
CA TYR A 40 5.23 -29.19 -31.14
C TYR A 40 4.15 -30.24 -31.44
N ALA A 41 2.91 -30.03 -31.01
CA ALA A 41 1.77 -30.92 -31.31
C ALA A 41 1.43 -31.01 -32.81
N SER A 42 1.91 -30.08 -33.64
CA SER A 42 1.74 -30.17 -35.11
C SER A 42 2.68 -31.19 -35.76
N ILE A 43 3.74 -31.62 -35.07
CA ILE A 43 4.66 -32.65 -35.55
C ILE A 43 3.93 -34.01 -35.50
N PRO A 44 3.80 -34.74 -36.62
CA PRO A 44 3.05 -35.99 -36.67
C PRO A 44 3.49 -37.06 -35.66
N SER A 45 4.75 -37.04 -35.24
CA SER A 45 5.35 -38.00 -34.30
C SER A 45 5.56 -37.48 -32.87
N SER A 46 5.02 -36.30 -32.52
CA SER A 46 5.24 -35.62 -31.22
C SER A 46 4.68 -36.32 -29.98
N GLY A 47 3.90 -37.39 -30.12
CA GLY A 47 3.21 -38.04 -28.99
C GLY A 47 2.03 -37.24 -28.42
N ILE A 48 1.95 -35.92 -28.63
CA ILE A 48 0.82 -35.06 -28.20
C ILE A 48 -0.07 -34.56 -29.36
N VAL A 49 0.17 -35.05 -30.58
CA VAL A 49 -0.59 -34.71 -31.80
C VAL A 49 -2.09 -34.99 -31.70
N ALA A 50 -2.48 -35.97 -30.89
CA ALA A 50 -3.87 -36.36 -30.68
C ALA A 50 -4.60 -35.46 -29.66
N THR A 51 -3.87 -34.87 -28.70
CA THR A 51 -4.46 -34.07 -27.62
C THR A 51 -4.48 -32.58 -27.92
N ARG A 52 -3.51 -32.05 -28.69
CA ARG A 52 -3.39 -30.63 -29.08
C ARG A 52 -3.87 -29.65 -27.99
N PRO A 53 -3.11 -29.48 -26.90
CA PRO A 53 -3.54 -28.67 -25.77
C PRO A 53 -3.84 -27.23 -26.20
N ARG A 54 -4.88 -26.63 -25.60
CA ARG A 54 -5.29 -25.24 -25.80
C ARG A 54 -5.67 -24.62 -24.47
N PHE A 55 -5.31 -23.35 -24.30
CA PHE A 55 -5.58 -22.56 -23.11
C PHE A 55 -6.11 -21.18 -23.54
N LEU A 56 -5.46 -20.07 -23.18
CA LEU A 56 -5.91 -18.72 -23.52
C LEU A 56 -5.37 -18.19 -24.86
N GLY A 57 -4.28 -18.74 -25.40
CA GLY A 57 -3.67 -18.28 -26.64
C GLY A 57 -3.23 -16.80 -26.54
N ASP A 58 -3.67 -15.96 -27.48
CA ASP A 58 -3.31 -14.54 -27.50
C ASP A 58 -3.95 -13.71 -26.38
N ALA A 59 -4.81 -14.31 -25.55
CA ALA A 59 -5.46 -13.65 -24.41
C ALA A 59 -4.65 -13.72 -23.09
N TRP A 60 -3.44 -14.29 -23.09
CA TRP A 60 -2.56 -14.20 -21.93
C TRP A 60 -2.14 -12.75 -21.66
N PRO A 61 -2.36 -12.21 -20.43
CA PRO A 61 -2.00 -10.82 -20.13
C PRO A 61 -0.50 -10.56 -20.05
N GLY A 62 -0.11 -9.29 -20.15
CA GLY A 62 1.30 -8.88 -20.19
C GLY A 62 1.95 -8.84 -18.80
N THR A 63 1.16 -8.66 -17.75
CA THR A 63 1.64 -8.57 -16.37
C THR A 63 0.93 -9.56 -15.44
N LEU A 64 1.56 -9.88 -14.30
CA LEU A 64 0.97 -10.78 -13.31
C LEU A 64 -0.32 -10.19 -12.72
N THR A 65 -0.39 -8.88 -12.50
CA THR A 65 -1.59 -8.22 -11.97
C THR A 65 -2.77 -8.31 -12.95
N GLU A 66 -2.53 -8.08 -14.25
CA GLU A 66 -3.56 -8.26 -15.29
C GLU A 66 -4.01 -9.72 -15.40
N PHE A 67 -3.09 -10.68 -15.21
CA PHE A 67 -3.44 -12.10 -15.10
C PHE A 67 -4.36 -12.37 -13.91
N LEU A 68 -4.05 -11.83 -12.73
CA LEU A 68 -4.91 -11.99 -11.55
C LEU A 68 -6.31 -11.41 -11.78
N ALA A 69 -6.45 -10.39 -12.63
CA ALA A 69 -7.75 -9.84 -13.01
C ALA A 69 -8.63 -10.78 -13.86
N LEU A 70 -8.08 -11.88 -14.38
CA LEU A 70 -8.86 -12.97 -15.00
C LEU A 70 -9.51 -13.91 -13.96
N GLU A 71 -9.22 -13.70 -12.68
CA GLU A 71 -9.76 -14.40 -11.52
C GLU A 71 -9.73 -15.94 -11.68
N ASP A 72 -10.81 -16.62 -11.26
CA ASP A 72 -10.93 -18.09 -11.28
C ASP A 72 -10.73 -18.69 -12.68
N THR A 73 -11.13 -17.96 -13.73
CA THR A 73 -10.98 -18.44 -15.12
C THR A 73 -9.51 -18.47 -15.51
N GLY A 74 -8.77 -17.38 -15.29
CA GLY A 74 -7.34 -17.32 -15.58
C GLY A 74 -6.54 -18.34 -14.78
N LEU A 75 -6.82 -18.48 -13.48
CA LEU A 75 -6.13 -19.43 -12.63
C LEU A 75 -6.36 -20.89 -13.06
N GLY A 76 -7.60 -21.22 -13.47
CA GLY A 76 -7.93 -22.53 -14.01
C GLY A 76 -7.18 -22.85 -15.31
N GLU A 77 -7.08 -21.91 -16.24
CA GLU A 77 -6.29 -22.09 -17.47
C GLU A 77 -4.80 -22.24 -17.18
N LEU A 78 -4.26 -21.42 -16.28
CA LEU A 78 -2.84 -21.46 -15.92
C LEU A 78 -2.49 -22.79 -15.27
N SER A 79 -3.30 -23.27 -14.31
CA SER A 79 -3.09 -24.57 -13.66
C SER A 79 -3.02 -25.72 -14.68
N ARG A 80 -3.89 -25.73 -15.68
CA ARG A 80 -3.86 -26.74 -16.76
C ARG A 80 -2.62 -26.63 -17.63
N LEU A 81 -2.16 -25.42 -17.93
CA LEU A 81 -0.94 -25.19 -18.71
C LEU A 81 0.30 -25.62 -17.93
N VAL A 82 0.42 -25.24 -16.66
CA VAL A 82 1.56 -25.61 -15.80
C VAL A 82 1.68 -27.12 -15.68
N ALA A 83 0.59 -27.83 -15.37
CA ALA A 83 0.58 -29.29 -15.32
C ALA A 83 0.92 -29.96 -16.68
N HIS A 84 0.71 -29.26 -17.80
CA HIS A 84 1.16 -29.76 -19.11
C HIS A 84 2.66 -29.52 -19.31
N VAL A 85 3.15 -28.33 -18.98
CA VAL A 85 4.56 -27.96 -19.13
C VAL A 85 5.46 -28.78 -18.22
N GLU A 86 5.10 -28.98 -16.95
CA GLU A 86 5.87 -29.80 -16.01
C GLU A 86 6.03 -31.23 -16.53
N ARG A 87 4.92 -31.88 -16.90
CA ARG A 87 4.96 -33.24 -17.48
C ARG A 87 5.78 -33.32 -18.77
N PHE A 88 5.74 -32.27 -19.60
CA PHE A 88 6.50 -32.22 -20.84
C PHE A 88 8.01 -32.09 -20.60
N VAL A 89 8.38 -31.21 -19.67
CA VAL A 89 9.77 -30.95 -19.27
C VAL A 89 10.38 -32.16 -18.58
N GLU A 90 9.61 -32.88 -17.76
CA GLU A 90 10.05 -34.16 -17.14
C GLU A 90 10.39 -35.25 -18.16
N GLN A 91 9.75 -35.23 -19.35
CA GLN A 91 9.90 -36.30 -20.34
C GLN A 91 10.97 -36.01 -21.39
N THR A 92 11.05 -34.77 -21.89
CA THR A 92 11.95 -34.47 -23.00
C THR A 92 12.42 -33.02 -23.07
N ASP A 93 11.70 -32.06 -22.49
CA ASP A 93 11.78 -30.60 -22.70
C ASP A 93 11.71 -30.14 -24.17
N ALA A 94 12.29 -30.87 -25.12
CA ALA A 94 12.34 -30.55 -26.54
C ALA A 94 12.71 -29.09 -26.81
N THR A 95 13.50 -28.46 -25.92
CA THR A 95 13.88 -27.05 -25.92
C THR A 95 12.74 -26.05 -25.66
N LEU A 96 11.71 -26.45 -24.92
CA LEU A 96 10.61 -25.59 -24.46
C LEU A 96 11.16 -24.52 -23.51
N LEU A 97 11.91 -24.92 -22.48
CA LEU A 97 12.44 -24.01 -21.46
C LEU A 97 13.16 -22.79 -22.06
N PRO A 98 14.20 -22.94 -22.89
CA PRO A 98 14.91 -21.79 -23.48
C PRO A 98 14.13 -21.04 -24.56
N ARG A 99 12.99 -21.55 -25.04
CA ARG A 99 12.13 -20.86 -26.03
C ARG A 99 10.96 -20.13 -25.38
N ALA A 100 10.48 -20.63 -24.25
CA ALA A 100 9.31 -20.13 -23.56
C ALA A 100 9.62 -19.38 -22.27
N GLY A 101 10.86 -19.41 -21.80
CA GLY A 101 11.24 -18.78 -20.56
C GLY A 101 12.72 -18.46 -20.45
N HIS A 102 13.09 -18.06 -19.24
CA HIS A 102 14.44 -17.63 -18.88
C HIS A 102 14.84 -18.29 -17.57
N ARG A 103 16.14 -18.52 -17.37
CA ARG A 103 16.61 -18.93 -16.05
C ARG A 103 16.37 -17.81 -15.07
N VAL A 104 15.94 -18.16 -13.86
CA VAL A 104 15.64 -17.16 -12.81
C VAL A 104 16.89 -16.34 -12.44
N ASP A 105 18.09 -16.92 -12.54
CA ASP A 105 19.36 -16.23 -12.27
C ASP A 105 19.87 -15.35 -13.42
N GLU A 106 19.19 -15.34 -14.56
CA GLU A 106 19.50 -14.52 -15.74
C GLU A 106 18.55 -13.32 -15.90
N VAL A 107 17.55 -13.20 -15.01
CA VAL A 107 16.56 -12.11 -15.03
C VAL A 107 16.59 -11.32 -13.72
N GLU A 108 16.11 -10.07 -13.78
CA GLU A 108 15.85 -9.29 -12.58
C GLU A 108 14.45 -9.62 -12.06
N LEU A 109 14.35 -10.33 -10.93
CA LEU A 109 13.07 -10.55 -10.27
C LEU A 109 12.55 -9.24 -9.67
N LEU A 110 11.30 -8.91 -9.99
CA LEU A 110 10.58 -7.82 -9.35
C LEU A 110 9.85 -8.33 -8.10
N ALA A 111 9.29 -7.41 -7.31
CA ALA A 111 8.24 -7.78 -6.37
C ALA A 111 7.09 -8.47 -7.14
N PRO A 112 6.45 -9.53 -6.63
CA PRO A 112 5.36 -10.21 -7.34
C PRO A 112 4.27 -9.24 -7.81
N VAL A 113 3.93 -8.25 -6.98
CA VAL A 113 3.12 -7.10 -7.38
C VAL A 113 4.01 -5.83 -7.31
N PRO A 114 4.62 -5.37 -8.41
CA PRO A 114 5.57 -4.24 -8.36
C PRO A 114 4.91 -2.88 -8.16
N ARG A 115 3.62 -2.75 -8.48
CA ARG A 115 2.81 -1.53 -8.33
C ARG A 115 1.53 -1.84 -7.56
N PRO A 116 1.63 -2.21 -6.28
CA PRO A 116 0.45 -2.55 -5.51
C PRO A 116 -0.44 -1.31 -5.36
N ARG A 117 -1.72 -1.45 -5.68
CA ARG A 117 -2.73 -0.40 -5.48
C ARG A 117 -3.02 -0.26 -3.98
N LEU A 118 -3.29 -1.38 -3.33
CA LEU A 118 -3.28 -1.52 -1.87
C LEU A 118 -2.05 -2.30 -1.44
N TYR A 119 -1.28 -1.74 -0.49
CA TYR A 119 -0.18 -2.45 0.16
C TYR A 119 -0.27 -2.18 1.66
N TRP A 120 -1.17 -2.93 2.31
CA TRP A 120 -1.63 -2.64 3.66
C TRP A 120 -0.97 -3.57 4.68
N GLY A 121 -0.24 -2.97 5.60
CA GLY A 121 0.51 -3.69 6.63
C GLY A 121 -0.13 -3.61 7.99
N LEU A 122 -0.48 -4.77 8.56
CA LEU A 122 -1.02 -4.84 9.90
C LEU A 122 0.06 -4.58 10.93
N VAL A 123 -0.33 -3.90 12.01
CA VAL A 123 0.49 -3.68 13.18
C VAL A 123 -0.14 -4.39 14.37
N THR A 124 0.70 -4.84 15.30
CA THR A 124 0.26 -5.42 16.58
C THR A 124 -0.52 -6.74 16.47
N ASN A 125 -0.49 -7.40 15.30
CA ASN A 125 -1.16 -8.67 15.04
C ASN A 125 -0.40 -9.90 15.57
N SER A 126 0.47 -9.71 16.56
CA SER A 126 1.32 -10.76 17.13
C SER A 126 1.16 -10.86 18.65
N PRO A 127 1.13 -12.07 19.24
CA PRO A 127 1.04 -12.26 20.67
C PRO A 127 2.23 -11.69 21.41
N SER A 128 3.42 -11.63 20.78
CA SER A 128 4.62 -11.07 21.41
C SER A 128 4.44 -9.58 21.75
N PHE A 129 3.67 -8.86 20.93
CA PHE A 129 3.33 -7.46 21.18
C PHE A 129 2.62 -7.27 22.53
N VAL A 130 1.67 -8.14 22.86
CA VAL A 130 0.92 -8.09 24.13
C VAL A 130 1.75 -8.70 25.26
N ARG A 131 2.34 -9.87 25.06
CA ARG A 131 3.11 -10.60 26.08
C ARG A 131 4.29 -9.80 26.63
N ASN A 132 4.95 -9.01 25.78
CA ASN A 132 6.11 -8.21 26.17
C ASN A 132 5.73 -6.87 26.83
N ARG A 133 4.43 -6.55 26.91
CA ARG A 133 3.92 -5.28 27.45
C ARG A 133 2.87 -5.60 28.52
N PRO A 134 3.30 -5.99 29.75
CA PRO A 134 2.41 -6.49 30.79
C PRO A 134 1.35 -5.47 31.26
N ASN A 135 1.50 -4.18 30.91
CA ASN A 135 0.52 -3.14 31.20
C ASN A 135 -0.66 -3.11 30.19
N ILE A 136 -0.62 -3.92 29.13
CA ILE A 136 -1.74 -4.08 28.19
C ILE A 136 -2.69 -5.15 28.76
N ASN A 137 -3.77 -4.69 29.38
CA ASN A 137 -4.73 -5.57 30.06
C ASN A 137 -5.92 -5.98 29.17
N ASN A 138 -6.23 -5.21 28.13
CA ASN A 138 -7.27 -5.51 27.15
C ASN A 138 -6.71 -5.40 25.74
N LEU A 139 -7.24 -6.22 24.84
CA LEU A 139 -6.88 -6.23 23.44
C LEU A 139 -8.14 -6.05 22.60
N ASN A 140 -8.15 -5.00 21.80
CA ASN A 140 -9.16 -4.81 20.77
C ASN A 140 -8.83 -5.69 19.55
N LEU A 141 -9.74 -6.58 19.16
CA LEU A 141 -9.54 -7.56 18.08
C LEU A 141 -10.08 -7.05 16.74
N PHE A 142 -9.75 -5.82 16.36
CA PHE A 142 -9.94 -5.31 15.01
C PHE A 142 -8.57 -5.07 14.35
N PRO A 143 -8.48 -5.19 13.02
CA PRO A 143 -7.24 -4.89 12.31
C PRO A 143 -6.80 -3.44 12.53
N LEU A 144 -5.52 -3.28 12.85
CA LEU A 144 -4.79 -2.02 12.82
C LEU A 144 -3.67 -2.16 11.82
N GLY A 145 -3.41 -1.14 11.02
CA GLY A 145 -2.42 -1.18 9.94
C GLY A 145 -2.35 0.09 9.12
N HIS A 146 -1.32 0.18 8.28
CA HIS A 146 -1.05 1.38 7.49
C HIS A 146 -0.86 1.03 6.01
N GLN A 147 -1.22 1.96 5.12
CA GLN A 147 -0.94 1.83 3.70
C GLN A 147 0.54 2.14 3.43
N ARG A 148 1.19 1.38 2.55
CA ARG A 148 2.52 1.65 2.00
C ARG A 148 2.40 2.35 0.63
N PRO A 149 3.19 3.39 0.36
CA PRO A 149 3.35 3.92 -1.00
C PRO A 149 4.07 2.91 -1.91
N GLN A 150 3.86 3.01 -3.22
CA GLN A 150 4.49 2.12 -4.20
C GLN A 150 6.03 2.17 -4.15
N GLY A 151 6.61 3.33 -3.82
CA GLY A 151 8.06 3.49 -3.67
C GLY A 151 8.70 2.62 -2.58
N ALA A 152 7.91 2.13 -1.60
CA ALA A 152 8.39 1.23 -0.57
C ALA A 152 8.59 -0.21 -1.07
N ALA A 153 7.86 -0.62 -2.12
CA ALA A 153 7.93 -1.98 -2.68
C ALA A 153 9.17 -2.14 -3.57
N ILE A 154 9.98 -3.17 -3.27
CA ILE A 154 11.15 -3.59 -4.06
C ILE A 154 11.20 -5.12 -4.16
N GLY A 155 11.82 -5.62 -5.22
CA GLY A 155 11.97 -7.06 -5.46
C GLY A 155 13.16 -7.69 -4.73
N PRO A 156 13.40 -8.99 -4.93
CA PRO A 156 14.61 -9.67 -4.49
C PRO A 156 15.88 -9.03 -5.04
N GLY A 157 16.94 -8.97 -4.23
CA GLY A 157 18.26 -8.45 -4.64
C GLY A 157 18.37 -6.92 -4.67
N GLU A 158 17.25 -6.20 -4.71
CA GLU A 158 17.21 -4.73 -4.65
C GLU A 158 17.55 -4.23 -3.24
N PRO A 159 18.30 -3.12 -3.08
CA PRO A 159 18.78 -2.68 -1.78
C PRO A 159 17.71 -1.99 -0.93
N VAL A 160 17.59 -2.44 0.32
CA VAL A 160 16.93 -1.67 1.38
C VAL A 160 17.86 -0.53 1.76
N THR A 161 17.43 0.70 1.49
CA THR A 161 18.25 1.89 1.69
C THR A 161 17.90 2.54 3.02
N MET A 162 18.90 2.73 3.89
CA MET A 162 18.74 3.37 5.20
C MET A 162 19.76 4.50 5.39
N LYS A 163 19.45 5.50 6.22
CA LYS A 163 20.35 6.63 6.52
C LYS A 163 21.43 6.26 7.56
N HIS A 164 22.62 6.84 7.46
CA HIS A 164 23.72 6.72 8.43
C HIS A 164 23.57 7.72 9.60
N GLY A 165 24.00 7.34 10.81
CA GLY A 165 23.92 8.18 12.02
C GLY A 165 22.67 7.96 12.87
N HIS A 166 22.01 6.81 12.69
CA HIS A 166 20.77 6.45 13.38
C HIS A 166 21.09 5.41 14.48
N HIS A 167 20.84 5.79 15.72
CA HIS A 167 21.08 4.94 16.90
C HIS A 167 19.92 3.95 17.12
N LEU A 168 20.18 2.93 17.92
CA LEU A 168 19.19 1.93 18.34
C LEU A 168 17.97 2.59 19.01
N PRO A 169 16.74 2.09 18.82
CA PRO A 169 16.35 0.83 18.14
C PRO A 169 15.77 1.02 16.71
N HIS A 170 16.20 2.03 15.95
CA HIS A 170 15.36 2.57 14.86
C HIS A 170 15.55 2.02 13.43
N MET A 171 16.59 1.23 13.18
CA MET A 171 16.74 0.46 11.93
C MET A 171 16.36 -0.97 12.22
N ALA A 172 15.27 -1.45 11.66
CA ALA A 172 14.77 -2.79 11.93
C ALA A 172 14.14 -3.45 10.72
N TYR A 173 13.99 -4.76 10.80
CA TYR A 173 13.43 -5.57 9.72
C TYR A 173 12.85 -6.87 10.27
N ASN A 174 11.77 -7.35 9.67
CA ASN A 174 11.09 -8.53 10.14
C ASN A 174 10.33 -9.24 9.03
N VAL A 175 10.31 -10.57 9.11
CA VAL A 175 9.51 -11.41 8.21
C VAL A 175 8.01 -11.26 8.49
N GLU A 176 7.23 -11.06 7.44
CA GLU A 176 5.77 -11.07 7.48
C GLU A 176 5.17 -11.91 6.36
N LEU A 177 4.11 -12.65 6.70
CA LEU A 177 3.28 -13.31 5.69
C LEU A 177 2.40 -12.26 5.02
N ALA A 178 2.39 -12.24 3.70
CA ALA A 178 1.48 -11.42 2.92
C ALA A 178 0.54 -12.27 2.07
N VAL A 179 -0.70 -11.81 1.97
CA VAL A 179 -1.77 -12.35 1.14
C VAL A 179 -1.92 -11.44 -0.07
N VAL A 180 -1.97 -12.05 -1.25
CA VAL A 180 -2.30 -11.35 -2.51
C VAL A 180 -3.73 -11.71 -2.91
N ILE A 181 -4.56 -10.69 -3.14
CA ILE A 181 -5.93 -10.84 -3.58
C ILE A 181 -5.95 -11.25 -5.05
N GLY A 182 -6.78 -12.25 -5.40
CA GLY A 182 -6.97 -12.76 -6.76
C GLY A 182 -8.36 -12.55 -7.33
N LYS A 183 -9.30 -12.07 -6.51
CA LYS A 183 -10.70 -11.86 -6.90
C LYS A 183 -11.23 -10.58 -6.28
N ALA A 184 -11.84 -9.72 -7.08
CA ALA A 184 -12.42 -8.48 -6.57
C ALA A 184 -13.56 -8.78 -5.59
N GLY A 185 -13.73 -7.93 -4.58
CA GLY A 185 -14.83 -8.11 -3.63
C GLY A 185 -15.00 -6.96 -2.66
N ARG A 186 -16.23 -6.85 -2.18
CA ARG A 186 -16.72 -5.89 -1.18
C ARG A 186 -17.73 -6.62 -0.30
N ASP A 187 -17.83 -6.22 0.96
CA ASP A 187 -18.70 -6.86 1.97
C ASP A 187 -18.51 -8.39 2.02
N ILE A 188 -17.27 -8.86 1.89
CA ILE A 188 -16.97 -10.29 1.77
C ILE A 188 -17.31 -10.99 3.09
N PRO A 189 -18.20 -11.99 3.09
CA PRO A 189 -18.48 -12.79 4.28
C PRO A 189 -17.24 -13.52 4.79
N LEU A 190 -17.14 -13.70 6.11
CA LEU A 190 -15.99 -14.32 6.77
C LEU A 190 -15.62 -15.70 6.17
N ASP A 191 -16.63 -16.53 5.89
CA ASP A 191 -16.49 -17.88 5.35
C ASP A 191 -16.16 -17.92 3.84
N ARG A 192 -16.25 -16.77 3.15
CA ARG A 192 -15.89 -16.62 1.73
C ARG A 192 -14.57 -15.90 1.54
N ALA A 193 -13.97 -15.35 2.59
CA ALA A 193 -12.75 -14.55 2.50
C ALA A 193 -11.59 -15.26 1.80
N MET A 194 -11.37 -16.54 2.08
CA MET A 194 -10.28 -17.32 1.46
C MET A 194 -10.49 -17.60 -0.03
N ASP A 195 -11.70 -17.43 -0.57
CA ASP A 195 -11.96 -17.56 -2.00
C ASP A 195 -11.42 -16.37 -2.80
N HIS A 196 -11.14 -15.26 -2.13
CA HIS A 196 -10.56 -14.07 -2.76
C HIS A 196 -9.03 -14.06 -2.74
N VAL A 197 -8.40 -15.06 -2.11
CA VAL A 197 -6.94 -15.16 -2.00
C VAL A 197 -6.36 -15.90 -3.20
N ALA A 198 -5.50 -15.23 -3.97
CA ALA A 198 -4.69 -15.86 -5.02
C ALA A 198 -3.59 -16.74 -4.42
N GLY A 199 -2.98 -16.27 -3.35
CA GLY A 199 -1.84 -16.93 -2.73
C GLY A 199 -1.10 -16.04 -1.75
N TYR A 200 0.15 -16.41 -1.51
CA TYR A 200 1.01 -15.87 -0.46
C TYR A 200 2.35 -15.41 -1.00
N THR A 201 2.93 -14.38 -0.39
CA THR A 201 4.32 -13.93 -0.64
C THR A 201 4.97 -13.56 0.69
N VAL A 202 6.30 -13.49 0.73
CA VAL A 202 7.02 -12.92 1.87
C VAL A 202 7.10 -11.41 1.72
N VAL A 203 6.91 -10.69 2.83
CA VAL A 203 7.24 -9.27 2.97
C VAL A 203 8.29 -9.12 4.04
N ASN A 204 9.28 -8.27 3.79
CA ASN A 204 10.20 -7.81 4.81
C ASN A 204 9.71 -6.45 5.33
N ASP A 205 9.10 -6.41 6.51
CA ASP A 205 8.67 -5.14 7.11
C ASP A 205 9.88 -4.44 7.73
N THR A 206 10.47 -3.53 6.97
CA THR A 206 11.63 -2.76 7.43
C THR A 206 11.21 -1.37 7.90
N SER A 207 11.99 -0.82 8.83
CA SER A 207 11.76 0.52 9.37
C SER A 207 13.08 1.27 9.48
N GLY A 208 13.03 2.56 9.18
CA GLY A 208 14.09 3.51 9.49
C GLY A 208 13.57 4.70 10.30
N SER A 209 14.49 5.46 10.90
CA SER A 209 14.17 6.63 11.73
C SER A 209 13.87 7.93 10.97
N TYR A 210 13.50 7.85 9.69
CA TYR A 210 13.33 9.02 8.81
C TYR A 210 12.50 10.14 9.44
N TYR A 211 11.36 9.79 10.04
CA TYR A 211 10.45 10.74 10.69
C TYR A 211 10.81 11.08 12.15
N TYR A 212 11.64 10.29 12.82
CA TYR A 212 11.94 10.50 14.25
C TYR A 212 12.76 11.78 14.49
N ARG A 213 13.49 12.27 13.48
CA ARG A 213 14.17 13.57 13.55
C ARG A 213 13.29 14.75 13.18
N ALA A 214 12.36 14.55 12.25
CA ALA A 214 11.42 15.57 11.83
C ALA A 214 10.41 15.87 12.94
N VAL A 215 10.03 14.86 13.71
CA VAL A 215 9.03 15.00 14.76
C VAL A 215 9.70 15.34 16.12
N PRO A 216 9.42 16.51 16.74
CA PRO A 216 10.17 17.01 17.90
C PRO A 216 10.15 16.08 19.12
N GLY A 217 11.32 15.91 19.76
CA GLY A 217 11.48 15.17 21.02
C GLY A 217 11.53 13.64 20.90
N ASN A 218 11.50 13.09 19.69
CA ASN A 218 11.53 11.64 19.46
C ASN A 218 12.96 11.06 19.36
N ILE A 219 13.94 11.90 19.00
CA ILE A 219 15.34 11.51 18.75
C ILE A 219 15.99 10.79 19.95
N GLU A 220 15.73 11.26 21.17
CA GLU A 220 16.36 10.73 22.40
C GLU A 220 15.50 9.67 23.10
N ASN A 221 14.20 9.60 22.78
CA ASN A 221 13.21 8.84 23.54
C ASN A 221 12.76 7.53 22.86
N GLY A 222 13.23 7.24 21.64
CA GLY A 222 12.95 5.97 21.00
C GLY A 222 11.48 5.85 20.57
N TYR A 223 10.76 4.89 21.16
CA TYR A 223 9.30 4.77 21.02
C TYR A 223 8.52 5.54 22.11
N GLY A 224 9.22 6.19 23.04
CA GLY A 224 8.64 7.01 24.09
C GLY A 224 8.26 8.40 23.56
N LEU A 225 7.02 8.82 23.83
CA LEU A 225 6.54 10.15 23.46
C LEU A 225 6.93 11.16 24.56
N PRO A 226 7.46 12.35 24.22
CA PRO A 226 7.46 13.48 25.15
C PRO A 226 6.04 13.71 25.68
N GLU A 227 5.88 13.98 26.97
CA GLU A 227 4.55 14.13 27.60
C GLU A 227 3.67 15.17 26.88
N GLN A 228 4.30 16.24 26.38
CA GLN A 228 3.65 17.31 25.60
C GLN A 228 3.10 16.87 24.22
N TYR A 229 3.55 15.74 23.68
CA TYR A 229 3.17 15.21 22.36
C TYR A 229 2.52 13.82 22.44
N ASN A 230 1.85 13.52 23.55
CA ASN A 230 1.19 12.25 23.78
C ASN A 230 -0.14 12.13 22.99
N ASP A 231 -0.07 12.21 21.66
CA ASP A 231 -1.18 11.95 20.76
C ASP A 231 -0.86 10.83 19.76
N TRP A 232 -1.88 10.05 19.39
CA TRP A 232 -1.69 8.91 18.50
C TRP A 232 -1.23 9.29 17.09
N LEU A 233 -1.71 10.41 16.54
CA LEU A 233 -1.42 10.81 15.16
C LEU A 233 0.04 11.25 15.01
N TYR A 234 0.63 11.84 16.05
CA TYR A 234 2.06 12.03 16.17
C TYR A 234 2.80 10.69 16.08
N GLN A 235 2.40 9.70 16.89
CA GLN A 235 3.05 8.40 16.93
C GLN A 235 2.92 7.67 15.58
N ALA A 236 1.74 7.70 14.98
CA ALA A 236 1.48 7.08 13.69
C ALA A 236 2.30 7.76 12.57
N THR A 237 2.39 9.09 12.55
CA THR A 237 3.23 9.82 11.59
C THR A 237 4.69 9.41 11.72
N ALA A 238 5.24 9.38 12.95
CA ALA A 238 6.65 9.03 13.17
C ALA A 238 6.94 7.54 12.93
N SER A 239 6.20 6.66 13.60
CA SER A 239 6.42 5.21 13.58
C SER A 239 6.08 4.61 12.22
N TRP A 240 4.89 4.91 11.67
CA TRP A 240 4.50 4.35 10.39
C TRP A 240 5.20 5.05 9.23
N GLY A 241 5.47 6.36 9.33
CA GLY A 241 6.26 7.08 8.32
C GLY A 241 7.64 6.44 8.14
N GLY A 242 8.29 6.04 9.24
CA GLY A 242 9.57 5.33 9.22
C GLY A 242 9.54 3.98 8.49
N LYS A 243 8.35 3.40 8.27
CA LYS A 243 8.16 2.16 7.51
C LYS A 243 7.58 2.40 6.10
N LYS A 244 7.18 3.64 5.77
CA LYS A 244 6.58 4.03 4.47
C LYS A 244 7.59 4.61 3.49
N ALA A 245 8.78 4.97 3.96
CA ALA A 245 9.83 5.50 3.10
C ALA A 245 10.21 4.50 2.01
N ASP A 246 10.77 5.04 0.93
CA ASP A 246 11.16 4.24 -0.23
C ASP A 246 12.08 3.09 0.16
N THR A 247 11.93 1.95 -0.53
CA THR A 247 12.70 0.71 -0.34
C THR A 247 12.45 -0.08 0.95
N LEU A 248 11.56 0.39 1.85
CA LEU A 248 11.43 -0.19 3.18
C LEU A 248 10.37 -1.32 3.32
N SER A 249 9.74 -1.75 2.24
CA SER A 249 8.79 -2.86 2.26
C SER A 249 9.05 -3.86 1.12
N PRO A 250 10.24 -4.50 1.07
CA PRO A 250 10.53 -5.55 0.09
C PRO A 250 9.48 -6.68 0.07
N MET A 251 9.23 -7.23 -1.11
CA MET A 251 8.23 -8.28 -1.32
C MET A 251 8.76 -9.33 -2.31
N GLY A 252 8.54 -10.62 -2.01
CA GLY A 252 8.90 -11.72 -2.91
C GLY A 252 9.35 -12.98 -2.17
N PRO A 253 10.10 -13.89 -2.81
CA PRO A 253 10.55 -13.82 -4.20
C PRO A 253 9.45 -14.12 -5.24
N TYR A 254 8.38 -14.79 -4.82
CA TYR A 254 7.29 -15.24 -5.69
C TYR A 254 5.94 -14.99 -5.06
N LEU A 255 4.89 -14.94 -5.89
CA LEU A 255 3.54 -15.24 -5.45
C LEU A 255 3.34 -16.76 -5.53
N VAL A 256 3.22 -17.41 -4.37
CA VAL A 256 2.92 -18.84 -4.27
C VAL A 256 1.41 -19.03 -4.17
N THR A 257 0.82 -19.75 -5.13
CA THR A 257 -0.64 -19.91 -5.18
C THR A 257 -1.17 -20.69 -3.98
N LYS A 258 -2.43 -20.39 -3.61
CA LYS A 258 -3.07 -20.90 -2.40
C LYS A 258 -3.00 -22.43 -2.26
N ASP A 259 -3.07 -23.17 -3.35
CA ASP A 259 -3.04 -24.63 -3.40
C ASP A 259 -1.68 -25.26 -3.06
N GLU A 260 -0.57 -24.50 -3.13
CA GLU A 260 0.76 -24.99 -2.71
C GLU A 260 1.00 -24.85 -1.21
N VAL A 261 0.19 -24.05 -0.53
CA VAL A 261 0.29 -23.80 0.92
C VAL A 261 -0.89 -24.47 1.59
N ALA A 262 -0.67 -25.69 2.09
CA ALA A 262 -1.74 -26.52 2.67
C ALA A 262 -2.46 -25.85 3.86
N ASP A 263 -1.71 -25.14 4.72
CA ASP A 263 -2.25 -24.35 5.82
C ASP A 263 -1.41 -23.08 6.02
N PRO A 264 -1.94 -21.87 5.71
CA PRO A 264 -1.21 -20.62 5.88
C PRO A 264 -0.89 -20.27 7.33
N TYR A 265 -1.57 -20.91 8.30
CA TYR A 265 -1.33 -20.76 9.71
C TYR A 265 -0.34 -21.77 10.26
N ASN A 266 0.25 -22.62 9.42
CA ASN A 266 1.21 -23.64 9.86
C ASN A 266 2.54 -23.59 9.10
N LEU A 267 3.19 -22.43 9.10
CA LEU A 267 4.46 -22.20 8.41
C LEU A 267 5.51 -21.66 9.37
N LEU A 268 6.72 -22.23 9.32
CA LEU A 268 7.88 -21.66 9.98
C LEU A 268 8.35 -20.38 9.28
N MET A 269 8.73 -19.40 10.08
CA MET A 269 9.24 -18.11 9.60
C MET A 269 10.64 -17.87 10.16
N TYR A 270 11.56 -17.40 9.33
CA TYR A 270 12.93 -17.10 9.71
C TYR A 270 13.31 -15.68 9.32
N THR A 271 14.05 -15.02 10.21
CA THR A 271 14.74 -13.76 9.91
C THR A 271 16.23 -13.95 10.14
N ARG A 272 17.04 -13.70 9.12
CA ARG A 272 18.50 -13.83 9.16
C ARG A 272 19.18 -12.55 8.70
N GLN A 273 20.43 -12.42 9.08
CA GLN A 273 21.32 -11.33 8.68
C GLN A 273 22.64 -11.93 8.23
N SER A 274 22.95 -11.84 6.94
CA SER A 274 24.17 -12.39 6.36
C SER A 274 24.40 -13.86 6.78
N GLY A 275 23.37 -14.70 6.64
CA GLY A 275 23.34 -16.11 7.02
C GLY A 275 23.11 -16.39 8.52
N ARG A 276 23.25 -15.41 9.41
CA ARG A 276 23.03 -15.61 10.86
C ARG A 276 21.55 -15.49 11.20
N THR A 277 20.96 -16.54 11.76
CA THR A 277 19.58 -16.50 12.27
C THR A 277 19.47 -15.51 13.43
N ARG A 278 18.57 -14.53 13.29
CA ARG A 278 18.28 -13.48 14.28
C ARG A 278 17.00 -13.78 15.05
N ASP A 279 16.02 -14.36 14.37
CA ASP A 279 14.72 -14.72 14.94
C ASP A 279 14.09 -15.90 14.20
N ARG A 280 13.19 -16.60 14.89
CA ARG A 280 12.37 -17.70 14.35
C ARG A 280 10.96 -17.58 14.91
N ALA A 281 9.97 -17.56 14.03
CA ALA A 281 8.57 -17.45 14.38
C ALA A 281 7.72 -18.48 13.63
N HIS A 282 6.39 -18.40 13.79
CA HIS A 282 5.44 -19.31 13.19
C HIS A 282 4.13 -18.58 12.89
N THR A 283 3.53 -18.82 11.72
CA THR A 283 2.33 -18.07 11.28
C THR A 283 1.09 -18.32 12.16
N ALA A 284 1.01 -19.48 12.83
CA ALA A 284 -0.03 -19.81 13.82
C ALA A 284 -0.15 -18.81 14.97
N ALA A 285 0.87 -17.99 15.21
CA ALA A 285 0.85 -17.01 16.27
C ALA A 285 -0.11 -15.83 15.97
N SER A 286 -0.53 -15.62 14.73
CA SER A 286 -1.38 -14.47 14.32
C SER A 286 -2.58 -14.26 15.25
N LEU A 287 -2.77 -13.04 15.75
CA LEU A 287 -3.91 -12.72 16.62
C LEU A 287 -5.23 -12.62 15.84
N LEU A 288 -5.17 -12.07 14.63
CA LEU A 288 -6.26 -11.96 13.68
C LEU A 288 -5.90 -12.76 12.43
N GLY A 289 -6.80 -13.67 12.05
CA GLY A 289 -6.70 -14.45 10.82
C GLY A 289 -7.01 -13.63 9.57
N ILE A 290 -6.56 -14.16 8.44
CA ILE A 290 -6.77 -13.67 7.07
C ILE A 290 -8.24 -13.37 6.81
N GLU A 291 -9.12 -14.29 7.20
CA GLU A 291 -10.56 -14.19 6.96
C GLU A 291 -11.14 -12.96 7.64
N ARG A 292 -10.80 -12.74 8.91
CA ARG A 292 -11.30 -11.61 9.71
C ARG A 292 -10.79 -10.29 9.17
N VAL A 293 -9.54 -10.25 8.71
CA VAL A 293 -8.93 -9.04 8.15
C VAL A 293 -9.58 -8.66 6.83
N ILE A 294 -9.77 -9.63 5.92
CA ILE A 294 -10.46 -9.42 4.64
C ILE A 294 -11.91 -8.99 4.88
N HIS A 295 -12.65 -9.71 5.73
CA HIS A 295 -14.03 -9.38 6.08
C HIS A 295 -14.15 -7.96 6.65
N TRP A 296 -13.26 -7.59 7.58
CA TRP A 296 -13.27 -6.26 8.19
C TRP A 296 -12.93 -5.16 7.19
N TYR A 297 -11.88 -5.33 6.38
CA TYR A 297 -11.48 -4.32 5.39
C TYR A 297 -12.60 -4.11 4.35
N THR A 298 -13.17 -5.21 3.86
CA THR A 298 -14.24 -5.16 2.84
C THR A 298 -15.58 -4.66 3.32
N SER A 299 -15.77 -4.57 4.64
CA SER A 299 -16.94 -3.90 5.22
C SER A 299 -17.01 -2.40 4.91
N PHE A 300 -15.93 -1.77 4.42
CA PHE A 300 -15.92 -0.35 4.07
C PHE A 300 -15.24 -0.04 2.73
N ALA A 301 -14.18 -0.74 2.34
CA ALA A 301 -13.43 -0.49 1.10
C ALA A 301 -13.29 -1.75 0.25
N SER A 302 -13.26 -1.60 -1.07
CA SER A 302 -13.19 -2.75 -1.99
C SER A 302 -11.76 -3.29 -2.14
N LEU A 303 -11.63 -4.61 -2.27
CA LEU A 303 -10.40 -5.29 -2.64
C LEU A 303 -10.44 -5.70 -4.11
N TYR A 304 -9.28 -5.66 -4.77
CA TYR A 304 -9.08 -5.97 -6.18
C TYR A 304 -7.91 -6.93 -6.38
N PRO A 305 -7.89 -7.70 -7.48
CA PRO A 305 -6.76 -8.55 -7.83
C PRO A 305 -5.44 -7.77 -7.83
N GLY A 306 -4.42 -8.31 -7.16
CA GLY A 306 -3.12 -7.67 -6.94
C GLY A 306 -3.01 -6.81 -5.69
N ASP A 307 -4.10 -6.56 -4.95
CA ASP A 307 -4.00 -5.93 -3.63
C ASP A 307 -3.23 -6.84 -2.66
N VAL A 308 -2.36 -6.23 -1.84
CA VAL A 308 -1.47 -6.94 -0.91
C VAL A 308 -1.78 -6.55 0.53
N ILE A 309 -2.01 -7.55 1.39
CA ILE A 309 -2.20 -7.38 2.83
C ILE A 309 -1.15 -8.20 3.58
N HIS A 310 -0.33 -7.57 4.42
CA HIS A 310 0.70 -8.26 5.21
C HIS A 310 0.40 -8.22 6.71
N PHE A 311 0.65 -9.35 7.39
CA PHE A 311 -0.06 -9.72 8.62
C PHE A 311 0.68 -9.43 9.92
N GLY A 312 1.74 -8.63 9.90
CA GLY A 312 2.56 -8.35 11.07
C GLY A 312 3.60 -9.44 11.34
N THR A 313 4.69 -9.07 12.01
CA THR A 313 5.71 -10.02 12.47
C THR A 313 5.25 -10.84 13.67
N MET A 314 5.36 -12.16 13.56
CA MET A 314 4.96 -13.11 14.60
C MET A 314 6.03 -13.35 15.67
N GLY A 315 7.25 -12.88 15.41
CA GLY A 315 8.40 -13.05 16.29
C GLY A 315 8.71 -11.79 17.10
N VAL A 316 9.99 -11.42 17.13
CA VAL A 316 10.48 -10.19 17.76
C VAL A 316 10.17 -9.01 16.85
N ASP A 317 9.28 -8.10 17.25
CA ASP A 317 9.01 -6.87 16.52
C ASP A 317 10.19 -5.88 16.63
N GLY A 318 10.68 -5.41 15.49
CA GLY A 318 11.73 -4.41 15.40
C GLY A 318 13.15 -4.96 15.62
N LEU A 319 13.52 -6.08 14.97
CA LEU A 319 14.87 -6.63 15.09
C LEU A 319 15.92 -5.63 14.57
N PRO A 320 16.86 -5.17 15.41
CA PRO A 320 17.74 -4.09 15.01
C PRO A 320 18.80 -4.55 14.01
N VAL A 321 19.09 -3.69 13.04
CA VAL A 321 20.33 -3.71 12.25
C VAL A 321 21.33 -2.82 12.96
N PHE A 322 22.40 -3.39 13.51
CA PHE A 322 23.39 -2.61 14.26
C PHE A 322 24.30 -1.80 13.34
N PRO A 323 24.86 -0.67 13.80
CA PRO A 323 25.76 0.16 13.00
C PRO A 323 26.94 -0.61 12.39
N ASP A 324 27.60 -1.47 13.18
CA ASP A 324 28.75 -2.27 12.73
C ASP A 324 28.35 -3.25 11.63
N ASP A 325 27.16 -3.85 11.75
CA ASP A 325 26.62 -4.72 10.71
C ASP A 325 26.29 -3.92 9.43
N SER A 326 25.71 -2.73 9.60
CA SER A 326 25.28 -1.87 8.49
C SER A 326 26.46 -1.25 7.70
N ALA A 327 27.64 -1.18 8.32
CA ALA A 327 28.87 -0.69 7.69
C ALA A 327 29.51 -1.71 6.74
N ASP A 328 29.15 -2.99 6.85
CA ASP A 328 29.61 -4.03 5.93
C ASP A 328 28.79 -4.00 4.63
N PRO A 329 29.39 -3.71 3.45
CA PRO A 329 28.69 -3.76 2.15
C PRO A 329 28.18 -5.17 1.80
N GLY A 330 28.66 -6.19 2.49
CA GLY A 330 28.19 -7.57 2.43
C GLY A 330 26.89 -7.83 3.20
N THR A 331 26.38 -6.88 3.98
CA THR A 331 25.18 -7.12 4.79
C THR A 331 23.95 -7.38 3.94
N ARG A 332 23.27 -8.49 4.23
CA ARG A 332 22.02 -8.93 3.60
C ARG A 332 20.98 -9.16 4.66
N LEU A 333 19.76 -8.71 4.40
CA LEU A 333 18.56 -9.06 5.16
C LEU A 333 17.90 -10.22 4.44
N GLU A 334 17.67 -11.31 5.16
CA GLU A 334 17.06 -12.53 4.62
C GLU A 334 15.82 -12.84 5.46
N VAL A 335 14.65 -12.89 4.82
CA VAL A 335 13.41 -13.31 5.45
C VAL A 335 12.82 -14.48 4.68
N GLU A 336 12.43 -15.52 5.39
CA GLU A 336 11.97 -16.77 4.80
C GLU A 336 10.68 -17.23 5.46
N ILE A 337 9.77 -17.73 4.64
CA ILE A 337 8.58 -18.46 5.08
C ILE A 337 8.56 -19.80 4.38
N GLU A 338 8.42 -20.86 5.16
CA GLU A 338 8.32 -22.24 4.69
C GLU A 338 7.27 -22.36 3.58
N HIS A 339 7.58 -23.12 2.52
CA HIS A 339 6.76 -23.29 1.30
C HIS A 339 6.44 -22.03 0.48
N VAL A 340 6.74 -20.82 0.97
CA VAL A 340 6.53 -19.56 0.22
C VAL A 340 7.83 -19.09 -0.43
N GLY A 341 8.95 -19.11 0.30
CA GLY A 341 10.28 -18.81 -0.23
C GLY A 341 11.13 -17.90 0.65
N THR A 342 12.29 -17.52 0.14
CA THR A 342 13.27 -16.66 0.82
C THR A 342 13.48 -15.38 0.04
N LEU A 343 13.21 -14.25 0.68
CA LEU A 343 13.46 -12.91 0.16
C LEU A 343 14.77 -12.38 0.74
N VAL A 344 15.67 -11.95 -0.15
CA VAL A 344 17.00 -11.47 0.21
C VAL A 344 17.22 -10.09 -0.36
N ASN A 345 17.56 -9.12 0.49
CA ASN A 345 17.85 -7.75 0.08
C ASN A 345 19.16 -7.25 0.70
N PRO A 346 20.08 -6.65 -0.07
CA PRO A 346 21.23 -5.96 0.49
C PRO A 346 20.83 -4.72 1.26
N VAL A 347 21.63 -4.37 2.28
CA VAL A 347 21.49 -3.10 2.99
C VAL A 347 22.39 -2.06 2.32
N ARG A 348 21.83 -0.90 2.00
CA ARG A 348 22.58 0.27 1.54
C ARG A 348 22.48 1.37 2.58
N ILE A 349 23.59 1.68 3.24
CA ILE A 349 23.68 2.80 4.17
C ILE A 349 24.24 4.03 3.47
N VAL A 350 23.63 5.17 3.73
CA VAL A 350 23.92 6.42 3.00
C VAL A 350 24.18 7.53 4.01
N GLY A 351 25.33 8.19 3.88
CA GLY A 351 25.82 9.21 4.81
C GLY A 351 24.97 10.49 4.85
N GLY A 352 24.90 11.15 6.02
CA GLY A 352 24.32 12.48 6.17
C GLY A 352 22.91 12.52 6.78
N THR A 353 22.34 13.73 6.89
CA THR A 353 21.00 13.97 7.46
C THR A 353 19.88 14.00 6.40
N ALA A 354 20.23 14.31 5.15
CA ALA A 354 19.31 14.35 4.01
C ALA A 354 18.87 12.94 3.56
N ARG A 355 17.77 12.84 2.81
CA ARG A 355 17.36 11.58 2.15
C ARG A 355 18.51 11.08 1.25
N PRO A 356 18.68 9.76 1.14
CA PRO A 356 19.52 9.19 0.11
C PRO A 356 19.09 9.63 -1.28
N ARG A 357 19.94 10.38 -1.97
CA ARG A 357 19.72 10.71 -3.40
C ARG A 357 19.98 9.45 -4.22
N VAL A 358 18.91 8.74 -4.55
CA VAL A 358 18.91 7.64 -5.50
C VAL A 358 18.39 8.19 -6.83
N PRO A 359 19.14 8.11 -7.94
CA PRO A 359 18.62 8.51 -9.25
C PRO A 359 17.34 7.74 -9.58
N MET A 360 16.30 8.45 -10.03
CA MET A 360 14.98 7.85 -10.25
C MET A 360 15.03 6.75 -11.31
N GLU A 361 15.85 6.91 -12.34
CA GLU A 361 16.06 5.97 -13.45
C GLU A 361 16.81 4.69 -13.05
N SER A 362 17.37 4.64 -11.85
CA SER A 362 17.99 3.44 -11.26
C SER A 362 17.47 3.16 -9.86
N HIS A 363 16.26 3.64 -9.57
CA HIS A 363 15.64 3.46 -8.28
C HIS A 363 15.32 1.96 -8.03
N PRO A 364 15.55 1.42 -6.82
CA PRO A 364 15.24 0.03 -6.47
C PRO A 364 13.76 -0.36 -6.61
N SER A 365 12.86 0.61 -6.47
CA SER A 365 11.44 0.40 -6.73
C SER A 365 11.16 0.53 -8.23
N TYR A 366 10.69 -0.56 -8.83
CA TYR A 366 10.33 -0.58 -10.25
C TYR A 366 9.23 0.44 -10.59
N ALA A 367 8.26 0.67 -9.70
CA ALA A 367 7.21 1.67 -9.90
C ALA A 367 7.76 3.09 -10.13
N ILE A 368 8.88 3.43 -9.48
CA ILE A 368 9.55 4.73 -9.65
C ILE A 368 10.38 4.72 -10.94
N ARG A 369 11.20 3.68 -11.14
CA ARG A 369 12.11 3.58 -12.28
C ARG A 369 11.39 3.55 -13.62
N GLU A 370 10.30 2.79 -13.70
CA GLU A 370 9.42 2.73 -14.87
C GLU A 370 8.94 4.12 -15.27
N LEU A 371 8.34 4.85 -14.32
CA LEU A 371 7.83 6.19 -14.58
C LEU A 371 8.93 7.16 -14.95
N ALA A 372 10.06 7.16 -14.26
CA ALA A 372 11.19 8.07 -14.50
C ALA A 372 11.68 8.06 -15.96
N THR A 373 11.57 6.90 -16.62
CA THR A 373 11.97 6.69 -18.02
C THR A 373 10.86 6.91 -19.04
N SER A 374 9.65 7.26 -18.58
CA SER A 374 8.45 7.42 -19.41
C SER A 374 7.97 8.87 -19.47
N GLU A 375 7.12 9.20 -20.43
CA GLU A 375 6.42 10.50 -20.49
C GLU A 375 5.42 10.67 -19.32
N ALA A 376 4.94 9.57 -18.75
CA ALA A 376 4.03 9.56 -17.61
C ALA A 376 4.66 10.03 -16.28
N ARG A 377 5.95 10.41 -16.28
CA ARG A 377 6.62 11.05 -15.12
C ARG A 377 6.07 12.42 -14.76
N ARG A 378 5.19 13.00 -15.58
CA ARG A 378 4.59 14.32 -15.39
C ARG A 378 3.17 14.36 -15.94
N VAL A 379 2.29 15.09 -15.25
CA VAL A 379 1.03 15.62 -15.78
C VAL A 379 1.28 17.08 -16.16
N ASN A 380 0.98 17.45 -17.42
CA ASN A 380 1.44 18.73 -17.97
C ASN A 380 0.52 19.90 -17.63
N ALA A 381 -0.79 19.66 -17.60
CA ALA A 381 -1.79 20.66 -17.26
C ALA A 381 -2.85 20.10 -16.29
N PRO A 382 -3.53 20.96 -15.51
CA PRO A 382 -4.62 20.52 -14.63
C PRO A 382 -5.72 19.73 -15.34
N ASP A 383 -6.05 20.08 -16.59
CA ASP A 383 -7.08 19.40 -17.41
C ASP A 383 -6.66 17.99 -17.88
N ASP A 384 -5.36 17.66 -17.80
CA ASP A 384 -4.85 16.33 -18.14
C ASP A 384 -4.98 15.35 -16.95
N TRP A 385 -5.33 15.85 -15.76
CA TRP A 385 -5.46 15.04 -14.55
C TRP A 385 -6.89 14.55 -14.36
N ALA A 386 -7.01 13.28 -13.96
CA ALA A 386 -8.26 12.68 -13.52
C ALA A 386 -8.06 12.00 -12.16
N VAL A 387 -9.09 12.03 -11.30
CA VAL A 387 -9.03 11.43 -9.95
C VAL A 387 -8.65 9.94 -9.99
N ASP A 388 -9.14 9.20 -10.98
CA ASP A 388 -8.85 7.77 -11.15
C ASP A 388 -7.39 7.47 -11.51
N SER A 389 -6.63 8.50 -11.93
CA SER A 389 -5.19 8.40 -12.20
C SER A 389 -4.33 8.53 -10.94
N ALA A 390 -4.92 8.96 -9.81
CA ALA A 390 -4.20 9.14 -8.56
C ALA A 390 -3.68 7.79 -8.04
N ARG A 391 -2.38 7.71 -7.78
CA ARG A 391 -1.75 6.49 -7.24
C ARG A 391 -1.81 6.46 -5.72
N HIS A 392 -1.67 7.63 -5.09
CA HIS A 392 -1.70 7.76 -3.64
C HIS A 392 -2.59 8.91 -3.19
N PHE A 393 -3.15 8.75 -2.00
CA PHE A 393 -3.88 9.78 -1.30
C PHE A 393 -3.25 10.00 0.08
N TYR A 394 -2.86 11.24 0.38
CA TYR A 394 -2.29 11.66 1.65
C TYR A 394 -3.21 12.62 2.37
N THR A 395 -3.41 12.41 3.66
CA THR A 395 -4.22 13.26 4.52
C THR A 395 -3.36 13.86 5.62
N SER A 396 -3.39 15.19 5.74
CA SER A 396 -2.82 15.90 6.89
C SER A 396 -3.77 15.87 8.08
N PHE A 397 -3.24 15.83 9.31
CA PHE A 397 -4.04 15.72 10.53
C PHE A 397 -3.70 16.82 11.55
N GLY A 398 -4.73 17.41 12.17
CA GLY A 398 -4.55 18.48 13.14
C GLY A 398 -3.91 19.74 12.53
N ASN A 399 -4.12 19.96 11.22
CA ASN A 399 -3.50 21.05 10.47
C ASN A 399 -4.35 22.33 10.42
N ASP A 400 -5.58 22.30 10.94
CA ASP A 400 -6.44 23.48 11.11
C ASP A 400 -6.40 23.91 12.58
N ARG A 401 -6.11 25.19 12.88
CA ARG A 401 -5.92 25.68 14.26
C ARG A 401 -7.12 25.38 15.16
N VAL A 402 -8.33 25.68 14.69
CA VAL A 402 -9.56 25.55 15.48
C VAL A 402 -9.91 24.08 15.68
N ALA A 403 -9.83 23.26 14.62
CA ALA A 403 -10.10 21.83 14.71
C ALA A 403 -9.05 21.10 15.56
N ARG A 404 -7.78 21.50 15.47
CA ARG A 404 -6.67 20.97 16.27
C ARG A 404 -6.91 21.20 17.76
N GLU A 405 -7.24 22.43 18.14
CA GLU A 405 -7.58 22.78 19.53
C GLU A 405 -8.79 22.00 20.03
N ALA A 406 -9.85 21.91 19.24
CA ALA A 406 -11.05 21.12 19.58
C ALA A 406 -10.77 19.61 19.74
N ALA A 407 -9.76 19.08 19.03
CA ALA A 407 -9.32 17.70 19.14
C ALA A 407 -8.28 17.47 20.26
N GLY A 408 -7.85 18.52 20.97
CA GLY A 408 -6.83 18.42 22.01
C GLY A 408 -5.44 18.03 21.48
N LEU A 409 -5.17 18.29 20.20
CA LEU A 409 -3.90 17.93 19.56
C LEU A 409 -2.85 19.03 19.78
N ALA A 410 -1.63 18.64 20.15
CA ALA A 410 -0.52 19.57 20.25
C ALA A 410 -0.13 20.15 18.88
N GLU A 411 0.35 21.39 18.85
CA GLU A 411 0.98 21.94 17.64
C GLU A 411 2.34 21.27 17.41
N LEU A 412 2.69 21.00 16.14
CA LEU A 412 3.97 20.44 15.75
C LEU A 412 4.63 21.34 14.71
N GLU A 413 5.96 21.37 14.75
CA GLU A 413 6.79 22.06 13.75
C GLU A 413 6.76 21.36 12.37
N VAL A 414 6.30 20.11 12.32
CA VAL A 414 6.18 19.30 11.10
C VAL A 414 4.73 18.80 10.97
N PRO A 415 4.13 18.87 9.76
CA PRO A 415 2.77 18.38 9.54
C PRO A 415 2.64 16.89 9.87
N ARG A 416 1.54 16.53 10.55
CA ARG A 416 1.15 15.11 10.70
C ARG A 416 0.49 14.67 9.41
N PHE A 417 0.85 13.51 8.90
CA PHE A 417 0.14 12.97 7.74
C PHE A 417 0.15 11.44 7.74
N LEU A 418 -0.86 10.87 7.09
CA LEU A 418 -0.93 9.46 6.75
C LEU A 418 -1.44 9.32 5.32
N ASN A 419 -0.97 8.32 4.60
CA ASN A 419 -1.57 7.89 3.34
C ASN A 419 -2.69 6.86 3.58
N GLY A 420 -3.70 6.93 2.71
CA GLY A 420 -4.77 5.95 2.57
C GLY A 420 -4.82 5.36 1.16
N PRO A 421 -5.77 4.45 0.90
CA PRO A 421 -5.98 3.88 -0.43
C PRO A 421 -6.53 4.95 -1.37
N ALA A 422 -6.00 5.00 -2.60
CA ALA A 422 -6.50 5.92 -3.62
C ALA A 422 -7.96 5.65 -4.01
N SER A 423 -8.49 4.44 -3.81
CA SER A 423 -9.93 4.15 -4.03
C SER A 423 -10.87 4.91 -3.08
N SER A 424 -10.34 5.51 -2.01
CA SER A 424 -11.13 6.41 -1.16
C SER A 424 -11.40 7.76 -1.81
N LEU A 425 -10.79 8.08 -2.96
CA LEU A 425 -11.07 9.26 -3.76
C LEU A 425 -12.27 9.03 -4.69
N ALA A 426 -13.02 10.09 -4.99
CA ALA A 426 -14.04 10.09 -6.03
C ALA A 426 -14.11 11.46 -6.72
N ALA A 427 -14.63 11.52 -7.94
CA ALA A 427 -14.87 12.76 -8.65
C ALA A 427 -16.15 13.45 -8.15
N SER A 428 -16.21 14.79 -8.23
CA SER A 428 -17.45 15.54 -8.07
C SER A 428 -18.54 15.00 -9.01
N GLY A 429 -19.79 15.02 -8.54
CA GLY A 429 -20.94 14.42 -9.23
C GLY A 429 -21.10 12.91 -9.00
N SER A 430 -20.17 12.25 -8.31
CA SER A 430 -20.27 10.83 -8.01
C SER A 430 -21.41 10.52 -7.05
N ARG A 431 -21.96 9.30 -7.18
CA ARG A 431 -22.76 8.66 -6.13
C ARG A 431 -21.82 7.91 -5.20
N VAL A 432 -21.79 8.30 -3.93
CA VAL A 432 -20.98 7.65 -2.91
C VAL A 432 -21.86 6.69 -2.11
N GLU A 433 -21.55 5.41 -2.21
CA GLU A 433 -22.22 4.36 -1.45
C GLU A 433 -21.64 4.25 -0.05
N VAL A 434 -22.38 4.76 0.93
CA VAL A 434 -22.04 4.70 2.34
C VAL A 434 -22.09 3.24 2.81
N PRO A 435 -21.00 2.68 3.39
CA PRO A 435 -20.96 1.29 3.82
C PRO A 435 -22.08 0.94 4.80
N ALA A 436 -22.60 -0.30 4.73
CA ALA A 436 -23.74 -0.72 5.54
C ALA A 436 -23.46 -0.66 7.06
N ARG A 437 -22.20 -0.75 7.46
CA ARG A 437 -21.74 -0.60 8.85
C ARG A 437 -21.71 0.85 9.34
N ALA A 438 -21.70 1.82 8.44
CA ALA A 438 -21.53 3.21 8.81
C ALA A 438 -22.72 3.71 9.62
N GLY A 439 -22.41 4.56 10.58
CA GLY A 439 -23.38 5.24 11.43
C GLY A 439 -23.45 6.70 11.04
N ASP A 440 -23.21 7.56 12.02
CA ASP A 440 -23.11 8.99 11.78
C ASP A 440 -21.80 9.33 11.06
N ILE A 441 -21.87 10.30 10.16
CA ILE A 441 -20.76 10.74 9.35
C ILE A 441 -20.45 12.20 9.67
N ILE A 442 -19.17 12.51 9.83
CA ILE A 442 -18.70 13.89 9.76
C ILE A 442 -18.36 14.20 8.31
N VAL A 443 -18.94 15.29 7.80
CA VAL A 443 -18.67 15.83 6.48
C VAL A 443 -17.90 17.13 6.66
N SER A 444 -16.76 17.27 6.01
CA SER A 444 -15.94 18.50 6.06
C SER A 444 -15.53 18.95 4.66
N ILE A 445 -15.34 20.26 4.51
CA ILE A 445 -14.68 20.84 3.33
C ILE A 445 -13.18 21.05 3.64
N GLU A 446 -12.33 20.58 2.74
CA GLU A 446 -10.87 20.59 2.85
C GLU A 446 -10.25 21.16 1.57
N LEU A 447 -9.04 21.73 1.68
CA LEU A 447 -8.20 22.08 0.53
C LEU A 447 -7.26 20.92 0.21
N ALA A 448 -7.14 20.56 -1.07
CA ALA A 448 -6.13 19.61 -1.54
C ALA A 448 -5.27 20.19 -2.65
N ALA A 449 -4.05 19.66 -2.77
CA ALA A 449 -3.13 19.89 -3.87
C ALA A 449 -2.86 18.57 -4.60
N VAL A 450 -2.62 18.66 -5.92
CA VAL A 450 -2.27 17.53 -6.78
C VAL A 450 -0.82 17.67 -7.24
N VAL A 451 -0.06 16.58 -7.21
CA VAL A 451 1.35 16.57 -7.62
C VAL A 451 1.48 16.51 -9.15
N ALA A 452 2.32 17.37 -9.72
CA ALA A 452 2.53 17.46 -11.18
C ALA A 452 3.50 16.40 -11.71
N GLU A 453 4.51 16.01 -10.94
CA GLU A 453 5.60 15.18 -11.45
C GLU A 453 6.18 14.24 -10.40
N LEU A 454 6.91 13.23 -10.88
CA LEU A 454 7.65 12.31 -10.04
C LEU A 454 8.71 13.11 -9.26
N ALA A 455 8.61 13.12 -7.94
CA ALA A 455 9.36 14.07 -7.12
C ALA A 455 9.86 13.45 -5.81
N ALA A 456 11.11 13.73 -5.47
CA ALA A 456 11.78 13.31 -4.25
C ALA A 456 12.67 14.46 -3.78
N ASP A 457 12.81 14.65 -2.47
CA ASP A 457 13.64 15.71 -1.87
C ASP A 457 13.31 17.12 -2.38
N VAL A 458 12.02 17.46 -2.42
CA VAL A 458 11.56 18.74 -2.96
C VAL A 458 11.85 19.85 -1.96
N GLU A 459 12.78 20.74 -2.30
CA GLU A 459 13.15 21.90 -1.47
C GLU A 459 12.03 22.96 -1.45
N ASP A 460 11.49 23.28 -2.63
CA ASP A 460 10.32 24.17 -2.77
C ASP A 460 9.12 23.36 -3.22
N GLY A 461 8.24 22.98 -2.28
CA GLY A 461 7.06 22.16 -2.55
C GLY A 461 6.14 22.73 -3.64
N ARG A 462 6.16 24.04 -3.87
CA ARG A 462 5.37 24.70 -4.92
C ARG A 462 5.76 24.25 -6.32
N SER A 463 7.04 23.96 -6.53
CA SER A 463 7.60 23.61 -7.84
C SER A 463 6.99 22.34 -8.47
N VAL A 464 6.33 21.50 -7.66
CA VAL A 464 5.73 20.23 -8.11
C VAL A 464 4.23 20.16 -7.88
N VAL A 465 3.57 21.28 -7.55
CA VAL A 465 2.10 21.32 -7.44
C VAL A 465 1.50 21.60 -8.81
N LEU A 466 0.66 20.69 -9.30
CA LEU A 466 -0.11 20.83 -10.55
C LEU A 466 -1.24 21.85 -10.40
N GLY A 467 -1.92 21.81 -9.26
CA GLY A 467 -3.03 22.68 -8.95
C GLY A 467 -3.71 22.32 -7.63
N TYR A 468 -4.81 23.03 -7.37
CA TYR A 468 -5.57 22.99 -6.12
C TYR A 468 -7.03 22.70 -6.38
N THR A 469 -7.68 22.07 -5.42
CA THR A 469 -9.08 21.65 -5.56
C THR A 469 -9.75 21.53 -4.19
N PRO A 470 -11.05 21.88 -4.07
CA PRO A 470 -11.81 21.56 -2.87
C PRO A 470 -12.02 20.04 -2.74
N VAL A 471 -12.08 19.55 -1.51
CA VAL A 471 -12.41 18.16 -1.18
C VAL A 471 -13.53 18.13 -0.15
N VAL A 472 -14.64 17.46 -0.49
CA VAL A 472 -15.61 17.03 0.54
C VAL A 472 -15.15 15.70 1.10
N ALA A 473 -14.74 15.69 2.35
CA ALA A 473 -14.28 14.50 3.05
C ALA A 473 -15.35 13.97 4.01
N LEU A 474 -15.57 12.66 3.97
CA LEU A 474 -16.49 11.93 4.83
C LEU A 474 -15.68 11.14 5.86
N CYS A 475 -16.14 11.13 7.10
CA CYS A 475 -15.55 10.35 8.18
C CYS A 475 -16.65 9.58 8.94
N ASP A 476 -16.68 8.26 8.75
CA ASP A 476 -17.58 7.34 9.45
C ASP A 476 -17.18 7.21 10.92
N LEU A 477 -18.09 7.61 11.82
CA LEU A 477 -17.86 7.56 13.26
C LEU A 477 -18.05 6.16 13.85
N SER A 478 -18.65 5.21 13.12
CA SER A 478 -18.93 3.84 13.61
C SER A 478 -17.67 3.07 14.00
N PHE A 479 -16.50 3.48 13.49
CA PHE A 479 -15.22 2.87 13.90
C PHE A 479 -14.97 3.03 15.40
N ALA A 480 -15.45 4.11 16.03
CA ALA A 480 -15.30 4.30 17.47
C ALA A 480 -16.04 3.21 18.28
N ASP A 481 -17.14 2.66 17.74
CA ASP A 481 -17.96 1.64 18.41
C ASP A 481 -17.22 0.30 18.53
N ALA A 482 -16.20 0.07 17.70
CA ALA A 482 -15.37 -1.13 17.78
C ALA A 482 -14.34 -1.08 18.94
N VAL A 483 -14.15 0.08 19.57
CA VAL A 483 -13.15 0.28 20.63
C VAL A 483 -13.72 -0.03 22.00
N VAL A 484 -13.13 -1.01 22.68
CA VAL A 484 -13.45 -1.40 24.05
C VAL A 484 -12.42 -0.83 25.02
N GLU A 485 -12.89 -0.15 26.06
CA GLU A 485 -12.05 0.50 27.09
C GLU A 485 -11.69 -0.44 28.26
N PRO A 486 -10.52 -0.23 28.93
CA PRO A 486 -9.45 0.68 28.55
C PRO A 486 -8.75 0.29 27.25
N ALA A 487 -8.63 1.26 26.33
CA ALA A 487 -8.00 1.13 25.03
C ALA A 487 -6.70 1.95 24.93
N ARG A 488 -5.82 1.54 24.03
CA ARG A 488 -4.60 2.28 23.69
C ARG A 488 -4.94 3.51 22.84
N ALA A 489 -4.09 4.53 22.88
CA ALA A 489 -4.26 5.73 22.05
C ALA A 489 -4.44 5.39 20.55
N GLY A 490 -3.67 4.42 20.03
CA GLY A 490 -3.81 3.99 18.64
C GLY A 490 -5.07 3.21 18.31
N GLU A 491 -5.66 2.52 19.29
CA GLU A 491 -6.97 1.89 19.13
C GLU A 491 -8.08 2.94 19.08
N ARG A 492 -7.98 4.03 19.88
CA ARG A 492 -8.92 5.16 19.79
C ARG A 492 -8.77 5.97 18.50
N GLY A 493 -7.61 5.88 17.85
CA GLY A 493 -7.30 6.62 16.64
C GLY A 493 -7.88 6.05 15.34
N ILE A 494 -8.53 4.88 15.38
CA ILE A 494 -8.99 4.19 14.17
C ILE A 494 -10.00 4.99 13.35
N THR A 495 -10.87 5.75 14.01
CA THR A 495 -11.88 6.58 13.35
C THR A 495 -11.22 7.63 12.46
N ALA A 496 -10.17 8.27 12.94
CA ALA A 496 -9.46 9.30 12.18
C ALA A 496 -8.80 8.74 10.91
N VAL A 497 -8.38 7.47 10.93
CA VAL A 497 -7.72 6.81 9.81
C VAL A 497 -8.75 6.17 8.88
N TYR A 498 -9.42 5.11 9.34
CA TYR A 498 -10.25 4.27 8.47
C TYR A 498 -11.64 4.83 8.23
N GLY A 499 -12.12 5.75 9.08
CA GLY A 499 -13.40 6.44 8.87
C GLY A 499 -13.45 7.17 7.52
N ARG A 500 -12.28 7.47 6.93
CA ARG A 500 -12.12 8.16 5.65
C ARG A 500 -11.74 7.24 4.48
N TRP A 501 -11.56 5.94 4.71
CA TRP A 501 -10.96 5.03 3.72
C TRP A 501 -11.98 4.27 2.86
N ALA A 502 -13.27 4.39 3.16
CA ALA A 502 -14.30 3.78 2.32
C ALA A 502 -14.25 4.34 0.90
N ASP A 503 -14.65 3.52 -0.08
CA ASP A 503 -14.54 3.89 -1.49
C ASP A 503 -15.31 5.20 -1.77
N GLY A 504 -14.62 6.18 -2.36
CA GLY A 504 -15.19 7.49 -2.68
C GLY A 504 -15.50 8.43 -1.52
N PHE A 505 -15.00 8.18 -0.30
CA PHE A 505 -15.24 9.06 0.86
C PHE A 505 -14.52 10.41 0.82
N ASN A 506 -13.63 10.65 -0.14
CA ASN A 506 -12.91 11.91 -0.31
C ASN A 506 -13.18 12.41 -1.74
N ILE A 507 -14.22 13.22 -1.87
CA ILE A 507 -14.72 13.68 -3.17
C ILE A 507 -13.93 14.92 -3.57
N VAL A 508 -13.27 14.87 -4.72
CA VAL A 508 -12.47 15.95 -5.29
C VAL A 508 -13.34 16.84 -6.17
N GLY A 509 -13.06 18.15 -6.19
CA GLY A 509 -13.80 19.14 -6.99
C GLY A 509 -13.82 18.87 -8.49
N GLU A 510 -14.75 19.53 -9.16
CA GLU A 510 -15.01 19.36 -10.60
C GLU A 510 -13.79 19.66 -11.48
N HIS A 511 -12.97 20.60 -11.02
CA HIS A 511 -11.80 21.07 -11.73
C HIS A 511 -10.60 21.14 -10.78
N LEU A 512 -9.42 20.96 -11.37
CA LEU A 512 -8.16 21.28 -10.74
C LEU A 512 -7.74 22.68 -11.19
N VAL A 513 -7.47 23.58 -10.25
CA VAL A 513 -7.15 24.98 -10.55
C VAL A 513 -5.69 25.26 -10.27
N ALA A 514 -4.95 25.65 -11.30
CA ALA A 514 -3.62 26.22 -11.12
C ALA A 514 -3.74 27.63 -10.54
N LEU A 515 -3.03 27.90 -9.45
CA LEU A 515 -3.00 29.22 -8.82
C LEU A 515 -1.68 29.93 -9.14
N ASP A 516 -1.78 31.14 -9.66
CA ASP A 516 -0.62 32.00 -9.84
C ASP A 516 0.05 32.28 -8.49
N ALA A 517 1.38 32.10 -8.43
CA ALA A 517 2.17 32.25 -7.20
C ALA A 517 1.71 31.40 -5.99
N HIS A 518 0.85 30.39 -6.21
CA HIS A 518 0.31 29.52 -5.16
C HIS A 518 -0.43 30.27 -4.05
N ASP A 519 -1.29 31.24 -4.40
CA ASP A 519 -2.08 32.06 -3.47
C ASP A 519 -3.30 31.33 -2.86
N TRP A 520 -3.06 30.20 -2.20
CA TRP A 520 -4.11 29.32 -1.66
C TRP A 520 -4.74 29.80 -0.33
N ARG A 521 -4.13 30.78 0.34
CA ARG A 521 -4.63 31.38 1.61
C ARG A 521 -5.72 32.43 1.35
N GLU A 522 -6.38 32.87 2.42
CA GLU A 522 -7.40 33.93 2.41
C GLU A 522 -8.63 33.64 1.55
N ARG A 523 -8.87 32.37 1.21
CA ARG A 523 -10.03 31.93 0.44
C ARG A 523 -11.16 31.54 1.37
N ALA A 524 -12.38 31.97 1.06
CA ALA A 524 -13.56 31.50 1.77
C ALA A 524 -13.84 30.02 1.46
N MET A 525 -14.23 29.27 2.48
CA MET A 525 -14.67 27.87 2.35
C MET A 525 -16.14 27.78 2.76
N THR A 526 -16.94 27.07 1.99
CA THR A 526 -18.36 26.82 2.30
C THR A 526 -18.66 25.34 2.20
N LEU A 527 -19.37 24.80 3.18
CA LEU A 527 -19.94 23.44 3.15
C LEU A 527 -21.46 23.54 3.24
N THR A 528 -22.15 22.84 2.35
CA THR A 528 -23.61 22.85 2.22
C THR A 528 -24.14 21.42 2.27
N ILE A 529 -25.10 21.16 3.17
CA ILE A 529 -25.79 19.88 3.30
C ILE A 529 -27.27 20.14 3.53
N GLY A 530 -28.10 19.89 2.51
CA GLY A 530 -29.51 20.29 2.53
C GLY A 530 -29.64 21.82 2.67
N ASP A 531 -30.31 22.27 3.71
CA ASP A 531 -30.48 23.69 4.07
C ASP A 531 -29.38 24.24 5.00
N ARG A 532 -28.50 23.37 5.52
CA ARG A 532 -27.42 23.76 6.44
C ARG A 532 -26.19 24.21 5.66
N VAL A 533 -25.70 25.38 6.01
CA VAL A 533 -24.49 25.98 5.45
C VAL A 533 -23.55 26.36 6.59
N VAL A 534 -22.28 25.97 6.49
CA VAL A 534 -21.21 26.41 7.39
C VAL A 534 -20.07 26.99 6.58
N HIS A 535 -19.41 28.00 7.15
CA HIS A 535 -18.34 28.75 6.49
C HIS A 535 -17.03 28.64 7.27
N GLY A 536 -15.93 28.75 6.55
CA GLY A 536 -14.59 28.88 7.10
C GLY A 536 -13.63 29.51 6.11
N THR A 537 -12.34 29.28 6.31
CA THR A 537 -11.30 29.87 5.47
C THR A 537 -10.04 29.01 5.46
N THR A 538 -9.34 28.99 4.33
CA THR A 538 -8.04 28.31 4.19
C THR A 538 -6.96 28.92 5.08
N SER A 539 -7.17 30.15 5.60
CA SER A 539 -6.24 30.80 6.53
C SER A 539 -6.16 30.15 7.91
N GLN A 540 -7.04 29.20 8.25
CA GLN A 540 -6.93 28.41 9.48
C GLN A 540 -5.89 27.29 9.39
N TYR A 541 -5.41 26.94 8.19
CA TYR A 541 -4.35 25.96 8.05
C TYR A 541 -3.03 26.47 8.60
N VAL A 542 -2.41 25.64 9.45
CA VAL A 542 -1.10 25.88 10.07
C VAL A 542 -0.01 25.70 9.01
N ALA A 543 0.08 24.51 8.42
CA ALA A 543 0.97 24.21 7.31
C ALA A 543 0.21 24.19 5.98
N GLY A 544 0.85 24.70 4.94
CA GLY A 544 0.34 24.71 3.59
C GLY A 544 0.66 23.43 2.80
N PRO A 545 0.18 23.41 1.55
CA PRO A 545 0.49 22.36 0.59
C PRO A 545 2.00 22.24 0.34
N GLU A 546 2.73 23.36 0.26
CA GLU A 546 4.17 23.35 0.02
C GLU A 546 4.96 22.70 1.16
N GLU A 547 4.63 22.98 2.42
CA GLU A 547 5.29 22.35 3.56
C GLU A 547 4.97 20.85 3.64
N LEU A 548 3.73 20.45 3.30
CA LEU A 548 3.34 19.04 3.22
C LEU A 548 4.12 18.30 2.12
N VAL A 549 4.21 18.88 0.92
CA VAL A 549 4.97 18.31 -0.20
C VAL A 549 6.44 18.15 0.16
N THR A 550 7.08 19.19 0.70
CA THR A 550 8.49 19.13 1.15
C THR A 550 8.67 18.08 2.26
N THR A 551 7.74 18.01 3.22
CA THR A 551 7.80 17.04 4.32
C THR A 551 7.68 15.60 3.80
N ILE A 552 6.68 15.30 2.97
CA ILE A 552 6.44 13.94 2.45
C ILE A 552 7.59 13.53 1.52
N SER A 553 7.96 14.42 0.58
CA SER A 553 8.97 14.14 -0.45
C SER A 553 10.38 13.94 0.11
N SER A 554 10.67 14.41 1.33
CA SER A 554 11.96 14.16 2.00
C SER A 554 12.19 12.68 2.38
N MET A 555 11.18 11.82 2.22
CA MET A 555 11.23 10.42 2.67
C MET A 555 10.49 9.45 1.73
N ILE A 556 9.42 9.90 1.08
CA ILE A 556 8.58 9.14 0.15
C ILE A 556 8.69 9.78 -1.22
N THR A 557 8.93 9.02 -2.30
CA THR A 557 8.77 9.60 -3.65
C THR A 557 7.30 9.88 -3.91
N LEU A 558 6.99 11.13 -4.26
CA LEU A 558 5.67 11.54 -4.74
C LEU A 558 5.53 11.19 -6.22
N PHE A 559 4.36 10.71 -6.59
CA PHE A 559 4.04 10.33 -7.96
C PHE A 559 3.18 11.41 -8.63
N PRO A 560 3.28 11.55 -9.97
CA PRO A 560 2.38 12.42 -10.72
C PRO A 560 0.92 12.03 -10.46
N GLY A 561 0.09 13.02 -10.15
CA GLY A 561 -1.32 12.84 -9.84
C GLY A 561 -1.62 12.45 -8.39
N ASP A 562 -0.63 12.27 -7.52
CA ASP A 562 -0.86 12.05 -6.09
C ASP A 562 -1.67 13.22 -5.49
N VAL A 563 -2.64 12.90 -4.64
CA VAL A 563 -3.52 13.88 -3.98
C VAL A 563 -3.11 14.06 -2.53
N ILE A 564 -2.87 15.31 -2.11
CA ILE A 564 -2.51 15.67 -0.74
C ILE A 564 -3.57 16.63 -0.20
N THR A 565 -4.44 16.14 0.69
CA THR A 565 -5.38 17.01 1.41
C THR A 565 -4.74 17.59 2.67
N LEU A 566 -5.03 18.87 2.93
CA LEU A 566 -4.61 19.58 4.13
C LEU A 566 -5.44 19.18 5.36
N GLY A 567 -6.43 18.31 5.18
CA GLY A 567 -7.15 17.66 6.26
C GLY A 567 -8.33 18.46 6.80
N ALA A 568 -9.00 17.84 7.78
CA ALA A 568 -10.29 18.28 8.26
C ALA A 568 -10.19 19.65 8.95
N THR A 569 -11.09 20.54 8.55
CA THR A 569 -11.23 21.88 9.12
C THR A 569 -12.31 21.93 10.19
N ALA A 570 -12.44 23.06 10.89
CA ALA A 570 -13.60 23.32 11.74
C ALA A 570 -14.91 23.51 10.92
N THR A 571 -14.81 23.68 9.60
CA THR A 571 -15.92 23.81 8.65
C THR A 571 -16.48 22.43 8.33
N ARG A 572 -17.26 21.89 9.26
CA ARG A 572 -17.79 20.53 9.20
C ARG A 572 -19.17 20.40 9.81
N LEU A 573 -19.91 19.40 9.34
CA LEU A 573 -21.25 19.05 9.82
C LEU A 573 -21.32 17.57 10.14
N ARG A 574 -22.16 17.20 11.11
CA ARG A 574 -22.53 15.81 11.38
C ARG A 574 -23.85 15.52 10.68
N ILE A 575 -23.89 14.38 9.99
CA ILE A 575 -25.11 13.80 9.43
C ILE A 575 -25.33 12.43 10.06
N SER A 576 -26.58 12.12 10.37
CA SER A 576 -27.01 10.83 10.88
C SER A 576 -27.37 9.88 9.75
N ARG A 577 -27.45 8.58 10.08
CA ARG A 577 -27.88 7.55 9.12
C ARG A 577 -29.26 7.80 8.53
N GLU A 578 -30.20 8.28 9.34
CA GLU A 578 -31.56 8.62 8.91
C GLU A 578 -31.56 9.73 7.84
N GLU A 579 -30.67 10.72 7.98
CA GLU A 579 -30.59 11.85 7.03
C GLU A 579 -30.12 11.43 5.63
N TYR A 580 -29.23 10.45 5.51
CA TYR A 580 -28.72 9.99 4.21
C TYR A 580 -29.39 8.71 3.69
N GLU A 581 -30.29 8.09 4.45
CA GLU A 581 -30.94 6.81 4.11
C GLU A 581 -31.66 6.85 2.75
N HIS A 582 -32.26 8.00 2.41
CA HIS A 582 -33.02 8.20 1.17
C HIS A 582 -32.23 8.94 0.08
N GLY A 583 -30.93 9.12 0.27
CA GLY A 583 -30.09 9.96 -0.57
C GLY A 583 -29.95 11.37 -0.01
N LEU A 584 -28.71 11.82 0.18
CA LEU A 584 -28.39 13.16 0.66
C LEU A 584 -27.30 13.79 -0.20
N VAL A 585 -27.58 14.97 -0.75
CA VAL A 585 -26.58 15.75 -1.46
C VAL A 585 -25.72 16.48 -0.44
N VAL A 586 -24.41 16.28 -0.55
CA VAL A 586 -23.39 17.07 0.15
C VAL A 586 -22.60 17.84 -0.88
N GLY A 587 -22.26 19.09 -0.57
CA GLY A 587 -21.45 19.90 -1.46
C GLY A 587 -20.61 20.92 -0.71
N GLY A 588 -19.60 21.44 -1.38
CA GLY A 588 -18.75 22.48 -0.85
C GLY A 588 -18.11 23.31 -1.96
N GLU A 589 -17.54 24.42 -1.55
CA GLU A 589 -16.89 25.38 -2.42
C GLU A 589 -15.69 25.98 -1.69
N ILE A 590 -14.61 26.20 -2.43
CA ILE A 590 -13.53 27.08 -1.99
C ILE A 590 -13.39 28.18 -3.03
N GLU A 591 -13.42 29.43 -2.57
CA GLU A 591 -13.39 30.62 -3.42
C GLU A 591 -12.23 30.56 -4.43
N GLY A 592 -12.58 30.67 -5.71
CA GLY A 592 -11.64 30.62 -6.83
C GLY A 592 -11.04 29.25 -7.13
N LEU A 593 -11.42 28.18 -6.42
CA LEU A 593 -11.01 26.80 -6.67
C LEU A 593 -12.15 25.90 -7.16
N GLY A 594 -13.37 26.45 -7.24
CA GLY A 594 -14.54 25.76 -7.78
C GLY A 594 -15.36 25.03 -6.72
N THR A 595 -16.24 24.16 -7.19
CA THR A 595 -17.22 23.44 -6.37
C THR A 595 -16.97 21.94 -6.39
N VAL A 596 -17.52 21.27 -5.38
CA VAL A 596 -17.52 19.82 -5.22
C VAL A 596 -18.88 19.39 -4.72
N GLN A 597 -19.42 18.31 -5.27
CA GLN A 597 -20.71 17.77 -4.84
C GLN A 597 -20.72 16.25 -4.96
N ALA A 598 -21.46 15.57 -4.09
CA ALA A 598 -21.75 14.15 -4.21
C ALA A 598 -23.15 13.82 -3.70
N LEU A 599 -23.72 12.74 -4.23
CA LEU A 599 -24.92 12.12 -3.68
C LEU A 599 -24.52 10.96 -2.77
N LEU A 600 -24.77 11.09 -1.48
CA LEU A 600 -24.57 10.02 -0.50
C LEU A 600 -25.81 9.15 -0.44
N SER A 601 -25.64 7.83 -0.51
CA SER A 601 -26.73 6.87 -0.29
C SER A 601 -26.21 5.64 0.44
N PRO A 602 -27.00 5.01 1.33
CA PRO A 602 -26.59 3.76 1.96
C PRO A 602 -26.39 2.68 0.91
N ARG A 603 -25.38 1.85 1.11
CA ARG A 603 -25.20 0.61 0.35
C ARG A 603 -26.29 -0.38 0.74
N ASN A 604 -27.00 -0.93 -0.23
CA ASN A 604 -28.00 -1.95 0.01
C ASN A 604 -27.31 -3.27 0.42
N GLN A 605 -27.72 -3.89 1.52
CA GLN A 605 -27.16 -5.17 1.98
C GLN A 605 -27.50 -6.38 1.07
N GLN A 606 -28.15 -6.18 -0.08
CA GLN A 606 -28.71 -7.23 -0.93
C GLN A 606 -27.98 -7.46 -2.27
N SER A 607 -26.90 -6.73 -2.57
CA SER A 607 -26.14 -6.89 -3.82
C SER A 607 -24.89 -7.74 -3.64
#